data_AF-A0A3D0KLB4-F1
#
_entry.id   AF-A0A3D0KLB4-F1
#
_cell.length_a   1.000
_cell.length_b   1.000
_cell.length_c   1.000
_cell.angle_alpha   90.00
_cell.angle_beta   90.00
_cell.angle_gamma   90.00
#
_symmetry.space_group_name_H-M   'P 1'
#
loop_
_entity.id
_entity.type
_entity.pdbx_description
1 polymer ?
#
loop_
_entity_poly.entity_id
_entity_poly.type
_entity_poly.pdbx_seq_one_letter_code
_entity_poly.pdbx_strand_id
1 'polypeptide(L)'
;MIQLSEIFAAKQSFADYLHRDGQNNRAELDSMYSFLLKAMQNELTERQLDCLTMNIIEGRHQREIAETLGLNASTVNRHVMAAKRKLIRACKYYISA
;
A
#
# COMPACT_ATOMS: atom_id res chain seq x y z
N MET A 1 2.11 -7.80 -15.82
CA MET A 1 0.80 -8.34 -15.41
C MET A 1 1.05 -9.08 -14.13
N ILE A 2 1.03 -8.35 -13.03
CA ILE A 2 1.21 -8.89 -11.68
C ILE A 2 0.14 -9.97 -11.43
N GLN A 3 0.55 -11.13 -10.93
CA GLN A 3 -0.39 -12.21 -10.68
C GLN A 3 -1.32 -11.84 -9.51
N LEU A 4 -2.59 -12.27 -9.58
CA LEU A 4 -3.56 -12.11 -8.49
C LEU A 4 -3.02 -12.62 -7.13
N SER A 5 -2.14 -13.63 -7.14
CA SER A 5 -1.46 -14.17 -5.97
C SER A 5 -0.52 -13.16 -5.29
N GLU A 6 0.19 -12.34 -6.06
CA GLU A 6 1.10 -11.30 -5.55
C GLU A 6 0.31 -10.16 -4.89
N ILE A 7 -0.84 -9.81 -5.45
CA ILE A 7 -1.78 -8.84 -4.86
C ILE A 7 -2.35 -9.39 -3.53
N PHE A 8 -2.68 -10.68 -3.47
CA PHE A 8 -3.18 -11.32 -2.25
C PHE A 8 -2.11 -11.42 -1.15
N ALA A 9 -0.86 -11.70 -1.52
CA ALA A 9 0.28 -11.71 -0.60
C ALA A 9 0.57 -10.31 -0.04
N ALA A 10 0.61 -9.28 -0.90
CA ALA A 10 0.76 -7.89 -0.47
C ALA A 10 -0.39 -7.44 0.44
N LYS A 11 -1.62 -7.88 0.13
CA LYS A 11 -2.82 -7.68 0.96
C LYS A 11 -2.60 -8.25 2.38
N GLN A 12 -2.18 -9.51 2.50
CA GLN A 12 -1.98 -10.16 3.79
C GLN A 12 -0.85 -9.49 4.60
N SER A 13 0.30 -9.22 3.96
CA SER A 13 1.43 -8.58 4.64
C SER A 13 1.11 -7.16 5.11
N PHE A 14 0.27 -6.42 4.38
CA PHE A 14 -0.18 -5.10 4.82
C PHE A 14 -1.17 -5.17 5.98
N ALA A 15 -2.05 -6.20 5.99
CA ALA A 15 -2.90 -6.50 7.14
C ALA A 15 -2.05 -6.69 8.39
N ASP A 16 -1.03 -7.55 8.28
CA ASP A 16 -0.16 -7.92 9.40
C ASP A 16 0.62 -6.70 9.92
N TYR A 17 1.05 -5.80 9.03
CA TYR A 17 1.67 -4.52 9.40
C TYR A 17 0.72 -3.63 10.23
N LEU A 18 -0.55 -3.50 9.81
CA LEU A 18 -1.54 -2.67 10.50
C LEU A 18 -2.06 -3.28 11.81
N HIS A 19 -2.18 -4.60 11.87
CA HIS A 19 -2.62 -5.31 13.07
C HIS A 19 -1.57 -5.34 14.19
N ARG A 20 -0.30 -5.03 13.88
CA ARG A 20 0.80 -5.07 14.85
C ARG A 20 0.65 -4.08 16.01
N ASP A 21 -0.12 -2.99 15.83
CA ASP A 21 -0.24 -1.89 16.81
C ASP A 21 -1.59 -1.81 17.57
N GLY A 22 -2.56 -2.68 17.29
CA GLY A 22 -3.94 -2.47 17.76
C GLY A 22 -4.54 -3.63 18.56
N GLN A 23 -4.29 -3.68 19.88
CA GLN A 23 -4.83 -4.77 20.72
C GLN A 23 -6.29 -4.57 21.18
N ASN A 24 -6.91 -3.40 20.98
CA ASN A 24 -8.20 -3.09 21.64
C ASN A 24 -9.41 -2.93 20.69
N ASN A 25 -9.22 -2.70 19.38
CA ASN A 25 -10.32 -2.42 18.42
C ASN A 25 -10.25 -3.29 17.14
N ARG A 26 -10.26 -4.62 17.28
CA ARG A 26 -10.15 -5.55 16.12
C ARG A 26 -11.18 -5.30 15.03
N ALA A 27 -12.45 -5.07 15.37
CA ALA A 27 -13.51 -4.86 14.37
C ALA A 27 -13.36 -3.55 13.57
N GLU A 28 -12.89 -2.47 14.21
CA GLU A 28 -12.59 -1.21 13.52
C GLU A 28 -11.34 -1.34 12.66
N LEU A 29 -10.31 -2.06 13.16
CA LEU A 29 -9.11 -2.36 12.38
C LEU A 29 -9.43 -3.21 11.15
N ASP A 30 -10.28 -4.23 11.27
CA ASP A 30 -10.70 -5.09 10.16
C ASP A 30 -11.49 -4.30 9.10
N SER A 31 -12.33 -3.36 9.55
CA SER A 31 -13.07 -2.46 8.67
C SER A 31 -12.15 -1.47 7.95
N MET A 32 -11.21 -0.87 8.68
CA MET A 32 -10.23 0.06 8.13
C MET A 32 -9.27 -0.65 7.16
N TYR A 33 -8.89 -1.88 7.45
CA TYR A 33 -8.11 -2.74 6.56
C TYR A 33 -8.86 -3.06 5.28
N SER A 34 -10.10 -3.53 5.39
CA SER A 34 -10.95 -3.84 4.23
C SER A 34 -11.14 -2.61 3.33
N PHE A 35 -11.26 -1.43 3.94
CA PHE A 35 -11.33 -0.17 3.22
C PHE A 35 -10.01 0.17 2.51
N LEU A 36 -8.88 0.13 3.22
CA LEU A 36 -7.55 0.43 2.67
C LEU A 36 -7.22 -0.48 1.48
N LEU A 37 -7.56 -1.76 1.56
CA LEU A 37 -7.37 -2.69 0.45
C LEU A 37 -8.19 -2.30 -0.79
N LYS A 38 -9.47 -1.94 -0.60
CA LYS A 38 -10.31 -1.47 -1.70
C LYS A 38 -9.75 -0.18 -2.29
N ALA A 39 -9.26 0.73 -1.46
CA ALA A 39 -8.60 1.95 -1.93
C ALA A 39 -7.32 1.62 -2.71
N MET A 40 -6.51 0.66 -2.26
CA MET A 40 -5.32 0.22 -2.98
C MET A 40 -5.67 -0.38 -4.35
N GLN A 41 -6.71 -1.20 -4.42
CA GLN A 41 -7.16 -1.83 -5.67
C GLN A 41 -7.77 -0.83 -6.66
N ASN A 42 -8.54 0.14 -6.18
CA ASN A 42 -9.32 1.04 -7.05
C ASN A 42 -8.59 2.35 -7.37
N GLU A 43 -7.75 2.86 -6.46
CA GLU A 43 -7.12 4.17 -6.61
C GLU A 43 -5.69 4.10 -7.14
N LEU A 44 -4.95 3.02 -6.85
CA LEU A 44 -3.54 2.92 -7.22
C LEU A 44 -3.36 2.31 -8.60
N THR A 45 -2.40 2.84 -9.35
CA THR A 45 -1.90 2.14 -10.54
C THR A 45 -1.01 0.98 -10.11
N GLU A 46 -0.80 -0.01 -10.99
CA GLU A 46 0.11 -1.16 -10.76
C GLU A 46 1.48 -0.68 -10.25
N ARG A 47 2.10 0.30 -10.94
CA ARG A 47 3.39 0.86 -10.51
C ARG A 47 3.39 1.60 -9.18
N GLN A 48 2.27 2.24 -8.83
CA GLN A 48 2.11 2.90 -7.52
C GLN A 48 2.01 1.86 -6.42
N LEU A 49 1.29 0.77 -6.67
CA LEU A 49 1.16 -0.37 -5.76
C LEU A 49 2.52 -1.06 -5.57
N ASP A 50 3.25 -1.39 -6.63
CA ASP A 50 4.56 -2.05 -6.56
C ASP A 50 5.56 -1.25 -5.72
N CYS A 51 5.70 0.03 -6.04
CA CYS A 51 6.65 0.89 -5.34
C CYS A 51 6.27 1.04 -3.86
N LEU A 52 4.97 1.13 -3.55
CA LEU A 52 4.50 1.27 -2.18
C LEU A 52 4.71 -0.02 -1.38
N THR A 53 4.38 -1.18 -1.96
CA THR A 53 4.56 -2.50 -1.36
C THR A 53 6.04 -2.74 -1.03
N MET A 54 6.93 -2.61 -2.02
CA MET A 54 8.35 -2.83 -1.79
C MET A 54 8.95 -1.86 -0.77
N ASN A 55 8.47 -0.61 -0.71
CA ASN A 55 9.02 0.37 0.22
C ASN A 55 8.50 0.22 1.66
N ILE A 56 7.21 -0.03 1.85
CA ILE A 56 6.56 -0.01 3.17
C ILE A 56 6.46 -1.41 3.76
N ILE A 57 6.12 -2.42 2.96
CA ILE A 57 5.94 -3.80 3.43
C ILE A 57 7.29 -4.50 3.49
N GLU A 58 8.05 -4.46 2.40
CA GLU A 58 9.33 -5.15 2.30
C GLU A 58 10.49 -4.32 2.89
N GLY A 59 10.25 -3.04 3.21
CA GLY A 59 11.25 -2.15 3.80
C GLY A 59 12.42 -1.79 2.87
N ARG A 60 12.27 -1.99 1.56
CA ARG A 60 13.35 -1.81 0.58
C ARG A 60 13.68 -0.33 0.34
N HIS A 61 14.95 -0.06 0.10
CA HIS A 61 15.42 1.28 -0.19
C HIS A 61 15.09 1.67 -1.65
N GLN A 62 14.84 2.97 -1.90
CA GLN A 62 14.37 3.44 -3.21
C GLN A 62 15.29 3.10 -4.39
N ARG A 63 16.60 2.96 -4.15
CA ARG A 63 17.57 2.53 -5.17
C ARG A 63 17.37 1.07 -5.57
N GLU A 64 17.17 0.19 -4.60
CA GLU A 64 16.95 -1.24 -4.84
C GLU A 64 15.63 -1.47 -5.58
N ILE A 65 14.58 -0.72 -5.22
CA ILE A 65 13.29 -0.75 -5.91
C ILE A 65 13.44 -0.25 -7.35
N ALA A 66 14.20 0.83 -7.54
CA ALA A 66 14.45 1.40 -8.87
C ALA A 66 15.15 0.38 -9.78
N GLU A 67 16.18 -0.30 -9.28
CA GLU A 67 16.87 -1.38 -10.00
C GLU A 67 15.93 -2.55 -10.32
N THR A 68 15.13 -3.00 -9.36
CA THR A 68 14.17 -4.12 -9.58
C THR A 68 13.10 -3.79 -10.61
N LEU A 69 12.58 -2.57 -10.60
CA LEU A 69 11.47 -2.17 -11.47
C LEU A 69 11.92 -1.55 -12.81
N GLY A 70 13.23 -1.38 -13.02
CA GLY A 70 13.77 -0.69 -14.20
C GLY A 70 13.40 0.80 -14.24
N LEU A 71 13.34 1.44 -13.08
CA LEU A 71 12.96 2.84 -12.90
C LEU A 71 14.16 3.66 -12.38
N ASN A 72 14.00 4.98 -12.30
CA ASN A 72 14.92 5.81 -11.53
C ASN A 72 14.39 6.03 -10.11
N ALA A 73 15.28 6.23 -9.14
CA ALA A 73 14.91 6.42 -7.73
C ALA A 73 13.93 7.59 -7.52
N SER A 74 14.06 8.67 -8.30
CA SER A 74 13.12 9.80 -8.22
C SER A 74 11.70 9.42 -8.66
N THR A 75 11.55 8.49 -9.61
CA THR A 75 10.25 7.98 -10.09
C THR A 75 9.65 7.05 -9.06
N VAL A 76 10.46 6.20 -8.42
CA VAL A 76 10.02 5.39 -7.27
C VAL A 76 9.46 6.30 -6.17
N ASN A 77 10.21 7.33 -5.76
CA ASN A 77 9.73 8.27 -4.75
C ASN A 77 8.42 8.96 -5.17
N ARG A 78 8.31 9.43 -6.42
CA ARG A 78 7.07 10.02 -6.94
C ARG A 78 5.90 9.04 -6.90
N HIS A 79 6.10 7.78 -7.27
CA HIS A 79 5.07 6.74 -7.20
C HIS A 79 4.63 6.46 -5.76
N VAL A 80 5.57 6.30 -4.82
CA VAL A 80 5.27 6.13 -3.39
C VAL A 80 4.48 7.32 -2.86
N MET A 81 4.91 8.55 -3.15
CA MET A 81 4.23 9.77 -2.67
C MET A 81 2.87 9.99 -3.31
N ALA A 82 2.70 9.61 -4.59
CA ALA A 82 1.40 9.63 -5.24
C ALA A 82 0.45 8.59 -4.62
N ALA A 83 0.94 7.39 -4.36
CA ALA A 83 0.17 6.33 -3.73
C ALA A 83 -0.31 6.72 -2.33
N LYS A 84 0.61 7.21 -1.47
CA LYS A 84 0.28 7.71 -0.13
C LYS A 84 -0.78 8.81 -0.17
N ARG A 85 -0.65 9.80 -1.07
CA ARG A 85 -1.65 10.88 -1.21
C ARG A 85 -3.03 10.36 -1.59
N LYS A 86 -3.11 9.40 -2.50
CA LYS A 86 -4.38 8.77 -2.91
C LYS A 86 -5.03 8.01 -1.76
N LEU A 87 -4.25 7.19 -1.04
CA LEU A 87 -4.76 6.44 0.12
C LEU A 87 -5.21 7.36 1.25
N ILE A 88 -4.46 8.43 1.56
CA ILE A 88 -4.88 9.45 2.55
C ILE A 88 -6.20 10.09 2.12
N ARG A 89 -6.33 10.45 0.84
CA ARG A 89 -7.57 11.05 0.31
C ARG A 89 -8.74 10.08 0.44
N ALA A 90 -8.57 8.81 0.08
CA ALA A 90 -9.59 7.78 0.25
C ALA A 90 -9.99 7.64 1.73
N CYS A 91 -9.03 7.54 2.65
CA CYS A 91 -9.30 7.40 4.09
C CYS A 91 -10.02 8.61 4.68
N LYS A 92 -9.74 9.83 4.19
CA LYS A 92 -10.47 11.04 4.64
C LYS A 92 -11.97 10.96 4.35
N TYR A 93 -12.36 10.42 3.20
CA TYR A 93 -13.77 10.22 2.88
C TYR A 93 -14.44 9.17 3.77
N TYR A 94 -13.67 8.23 4.33
CA TYR A 94 -14.18 7.22 5.24
C TYR A 94 -14.34 7.73 6.67
N ILE A 95 -13.38 8.50 7.19
CA ILE A 95 -13.43 9.04 8.57
C ILE A 95 -14.48 10.16 8.70
N SER A 96 -14.83 10.82 7.59
CA SER A 96 -15.84 11.89 7.57
C SER A 96 -17.25 11.42 7.18
N ALA A 97 -17.47 10.11 6.99
CA ALA A 97 -18.75 9.49 6.68
C ALA A 97 -19.31 8.74 7.90
#